data_AF-A0A8B9KU89-F1
#
_entry.id   AF-A0A8B9KU89-F1
#
_cell.length_a   1.000
_cell.length_b   1.000
_cell.length_c   1.000
_cell.angle_alpha   90.00
_cell.angle_beta   90.00
_cell.angle_gamma   90.00
#
_symmetry.space_group_name_H-M   'P 1'
#
loop_
_entity.id
_entity.type
_entity.pdbx_description
1 polymer ?
#
loop_
_entity_poly.entity_id
_entity_poly.type
_entity_poly.pdbx_seq_one_letter_code
_entity_poly.pdbx_strand_id
1 'polypeptide(L)'
;MTEPNPVVPAVVPPPPPPPLPPPPPPPVLVNSTSRSAPGSGRLRSVFWERIPQERVKGRRSVWTKSDEYLIDFTSLDELFGQQQGNKGKESRVKSLHGQEKHTNTLRKNTLDKISILEGNRKLKVGIFLHHFKSTLGEIINDIREGRGQNYGSEKLNELFKLLPDPDEVFVFVL
;
A
#
# COMPACT_ATOMS: atom_id res chain seq x y z
N MET A 1 21.07 -59.29 -66.21
CA MET A 1 19.76 -58.66 -65.94
C MET A 1 19.49 -58.87 -64.46
N THR A 2 19.47 -57.91 -63.54
CA THR A 2 19.57 -56.45 -63.56
C THR A 2 19.96 -56.08 -62.12
N GLU A 3 20.96 -55.24 -61.94
CA GLU A 3 21.42 -54.73 -60.64
C GLU A 3 20.41 -53.70 -60.09
N PRO A 4 19.97 -53.79 -58.81
CA PRO A 4 19.22 -52.70 -58.20
C PRO A 4 20.16 -51.77 -57.42
N ASN A 5 20.15 -50.52 -57.86
CA ASN A 5 20.81 -49.36 -57.28
C ASN A 5 20.30 -49.10 -55.83
N PRO A 6 21.17 -48.97 -54.81
CA PRO A 6 20.71 -48.63 -53.47
C PRO A 6 20.39 -47.13 -53.36
N VAL A 7 19.11 -46.85 -53.16
CA VAL A 7 18.50 -45.55 -52.88
C VAL A 7 19.18 -44.91 -51.67
N VAL A 8 19.77 -43.73 -51.87
CA VAL A 8 20.20 -42.83 -50.79
C VAL A 8 18.98 -42.44 -49.93
N PRO A 9 18.96 -42.72 -48.62
CA PRO A 9 17.86 -42.27 -47.78
C PRO A 9 17.94 -40.76 -47.58
N ALA A 10 16.85 -40.07 -47.92
CA ALA A 10 16.66 -38.66 -47.60
C ALA A 10 16.73 -38.47 -46.07
N VAL A 11 17.65 -37.64 -45.60
CA VAL A 11 17.77 -37.26 -44.20
C VAL A 11 16.56 -36.39 -43.84
N VAL A 12 15.61 -36.97 -43.12
CA VAL A 12 14.47 -36.24 -42.55
C VAL A 12 15.03 -35.27 -41.49
N PRO A 13 14.67 -33.98 -41.50
CA PRO A 13 15.10 -33.05 -40.46
C PRO A 13 14.58 -33.51 -39.09
N PRO A 14 15.35 -33.31 -38.00
CA PRO A 14 14.90 -33.69 -36.67
C PRO A 14 13.60 -32.94 -36.30
N PRO A 15 12.70 -33.58 -35.53
CA PRO A 15 11.49 -32.92 -35.07
C PRO A 15 11.83 -31.69 -34.22
N PRO A 16 11.00 -30.63 -34.25
CA PRO A 16 11.19 -29.48 -33.39
C PRO A 16 11.16 -29.90 -31.92
N PRO A 17 11.97 -29.24 -31.05
CA PRO A 17 11.96 -29.54 -29.62
C PRO A 17 10.55 -29.29 -29.06
N PRO A 18 10.12 -30.11 -28.07
CA PRO A 18 8.85 -29.89 -27.41
C PRO A 18 8.82 -28.49 -26.78
N PRO A 19 7.65 -27.83 -26.73
CA PRO A 19 7.52 -26.55 -26.06
C PRO A 19 7.98 -26.68 -24.60
N LEU A 20 8.82 -25.73 -24.16
CA LEU A 20 9.24 -25.65 -22.78
C LEU A 20 7.99 -25.59 -21.88
N PRO A 21 7.98 -26.32 -20.74
CA PRO A 21 6.90 -26.18 -19.78
C PRO A 21 6.79 -24.71 -19.35
N PRO A 22 5.57 -24.21 -19.11
CA PRO A 22 5.40 -22.85 -18.63
C PRO A 22 6.20 -22.65 -17.33
N PRO A 23 6.75 -21.45 -17.09
CA PRO A 23 7.44 -21.15 -15.85
C PRO A 23 6.51 -21.44 -14.67
N PRO A 24 7.04 -21.96 -13.54
CA PRO A 24 6.23 -22.18 -12.35
C PRO A 24 5.55 -20.86 -11.96
N PRO A 25 4.28 -20.88 -11.56
CA PRO A 25 3.60 -19.68 -11.09
C PRO A 25 4.42 -19.05 -9.95
N PRO A 26 4.48 -17.71 -9.86
CA PRO A 26 5.12 -17.05 -8.73
C PRO A 26 4.53 -17.60 -7.43
N PRO A 27 5.33 -17.77 -6.36
CA PRO A 27 4.82 -18.27 -5.09
C PRO A 27 3.68 -17.37 -4.64
N VAL A 28 2.47 -17.92 -4.65
CA VAL A 28 1.30 -17.25 -4.12
C VAL A 28 1.63 -16.99 -2.66
N LEU A 29 1.82 -15.72 -2.28
CA LEU A 29 1.86 -15.35 -0.89
C LEU A 29 0.48 -15.73 -0.36
N VAL A 30 0.39 -16.92 0.24
CA VAL A 30 -0.81 -17.40 0.90
C VAL A 30 -1.02 -16.45 2.07
N ASN A 31 -1.74 -15.36 1.81
CA ASN A 31 -2.59 -14.81 2.85
C ASN A 31 -3.58 -15.94 3.11
N SER A 32 -3.24 -16.80 4.08
CA SER A 32 -4.08 -17.87 4.59
C SER A 32 -5.29 -17.24 5.25
N THR A 33 -6.12 -16.59 4.44
CA THR A 33 -7.49 -16.31 4.76
C THR A 33 -8.12 -17.68 4.72
N SER A 34 -8.24 -18.24 5.93
CA SER A 34 -9.26 -19.20 6.33
C SER A 34 -10.16 -19.61 5.16
N ARG A 35 -10.13 -20.90 4.82
CA ARG A 35 -11.31 -21.55 4.26
C ARG A 35 -12.40 -21.37 5.32
N SER A 36 -13.10 -20.25 5.27
CA SER A 36 -14.24 -20.00 6.11
C SER A 36 -15.28 -21.03 5.71
N ALA A 37 -15.58 -21.91 6.67
CA ALA A 37 -16.89 -22.54 6.71
C ALA A 37 -17.95 -21.42 6.56
N PRO A 38 -19.09 -21.68 5.91
CA PRO A 38 -20.11 -20.66 5.72
C PRO A 38 -20.63 -20.25 7.10
N GLY A 39 -20.16 -19.12 7.63
CA GLY A 39 -20.60 -18.61 8.94
C GLY A 39 -19.58 -17.86 9.79
N SER A 40 -18.26 -18.02 9.61
CA SER A 40 -17.28 -17.32 10.46
C SER A 40 -16.98 -15.91 9.92
N GLY A 41 -17.12 -14.88 10.75
CA GLY A 41 -16.69 -13.53 10.44
C GLY A 41 -15.21 -13.45 10.07
N ARG A 42 -14.80 -12.36 9.42
CA ARG A 42 -13.37 -12.11 9.17
C ARG A 42 -12.73 -11.68 10.50
N LEU A 43 -11.87 -12.47 11.11
CA LEU A 43 -11.13 -12.05 12.32
C LEU A 43 -10.18 -10.87 12.03
N ARG A 44 -9.91 -10.06 13.04
CA ARG A 44 -8.88 -9.02 12.98
C ARG A 44 -7.49 -9.65 12.76
N SER A 45 -6.68 -8.95 11.98
CA SER A 45 -5.31 -9.41 11.66
C SER A 45 -4.38 -9.22 12.85
N VAL A 46 -3.58 -10.25 13.14
CA VAL A 46 -2.43 -10.15 14.04
C VAL A 46 -1.22 -9.77 13.20
N PHE A 47 -0.55 -8.67 13.56
CA PHE A 47 0.64 -8.17 12.86
C PHE A 47 1.91 -8.80 13.42
N TRP A 48 2.10 -10.10 13.17
CA TRP A 48 3.28 -10.83 13.63
C TRP A 48 4.12 -11.31 12.45
N GLU A 49 5.44 -11.31 12.62
CA GLU A 49 6.37 -11.89 11.65
C GLU A 49 6.49 -13.39 11.88
N ARG A 50 6.23 -14.18 10.84
CA ARG A 50 6.32 -15.63 10.92
C ARG A 50 7.79 -16.05 10.93
N ILE A 51 8.16 -16.89 11.88
CA ILE A 51 9.50 -17.47 11.94
C ILE A 51 9.66 -18.51 10.82
N PRO A 52 10.70 -18.41 9.97
CA PRO A 52 10.96 -19.38 8.91
C PRO A 52 11.13 -20.80 9.46
N GLN A 53 10.54 -21.79 8.78
CA GLN A 53 10.59 -23.19 9.23
C GLN A 53 12.02 -23.72 9.35
N GLU A 54 12.94 -23.28 8.49
CA GLU A 54 14.35 -23.67 8.54
C GLU A 54 15.06 -23.23 9.83
N ARG A 55 14.57 -22.17 10.47
CA ARG A 55 15.10 -21.70 11.77
C ARG A 55 14.58 -22.50 12.95
N VAL A 56 13.53 -23.31 12.76
CA VAL A 56 12.84 -24.06 13.83
C VAL A 56 13.08 -25.56 13.71
N LYS A 57 13.01 -26.12 12.49
CA LYS A 57 13.19 -27.55 12.24
C LYS A 57 14.61 -27.99 12.61
N GLY A 58 14.73 -29.07 13.38
CA GLY A 58 16.03 -29.66 13.79
C GLY A 58 16.78 -28.90 14.88
N ARG A 59 16.23 -27.80 15.41
CA ARG A 59 16.82 -27.04 16.52
C ARG A 59 15.93 -27.13 17.76
N ARG A 60 16.54 -27.16 18.95
CA ARG A 60 15.80 -27.08 20.22
C ARG A 60 15.25 -25.66 20.39
N SER A 61 13.96 -25.48 20.18
CA SER A 61 13.26 -24.20 20.31
C SER A 61 11.95 -24.37 21.07
N VAL A 62 11.40 -23.27 21.61
CA VAL A 62 10.05 -23.26 22.20
C VAL A 62 8.97 -23.61 21.16
N TRP A 63 9.25 -23.41 19.88
CA TRP A 63 8.39 -23.76 18.75
C TRP A 63 8.45 -25.24 18.35
N THR A 64 9.39 -26.01 18.91
CA THR A 64 9.55 -27.45 18.63
C THR A 64 8.72 -28.31 19.61
N LYS A 65 8.10 -27.70 20.62
CA LYS A 65 7.18 -28.36 21.55
C LYS A 65 5.78 -28.32 20.94
N SER A 66 5.13 -29.47 20.83
CA SER A 66 3.74 -29.56 20.40
C SER A 66 2.88 -29.77 21.64
N ASP A 67 2.24 -28.69 22.09
CA ASP A 67 1.17 -28.77 23.07
C ASP A 67 -0.15 -28.79 22.30
N GLU A 68 -1.02 -29.76 22.58
CA GLU A 68 -2.34 -29.83 22.00
C GLU A 68 -3.26 -28.85 22.73
N TYR A 69 -3.63 -27.75 22.08
CA TYR A 69 -4.57 -26.78 22.61
C TYR A 69 -5.90 -26.87 21.87
N LEU A 70 -7.00 -27.03 22.61
CA LEU A 70 -8.36 -26.86 22.08
C LEU A 70 -8.67 -25.36 22.07
N ILE A 71 -8.77 -24.79 20.87
CA ILE A 71 -9.10 -23.38 20.69
C ILE A 71 -10.60 -23.27 20.42
N ASP A 72 -11.32 -22.50 21.25
CA ASP A 72 -12.72 -22.15 20.95
C ASP A 72 -12.78 -21.03 19.90
N PHE A 73 -13.08 -21.43 18.67
CA PHE A 73 -13.24 -20.51 17.55
C PHE A 73 -14.48 -19.61 17.67
N THR A 74 -15.47 -19.98 18.48
CA THR A 74 -16.69 -19.18 18.70
C THR A 74 -16.36 -17.92 19.49
N SER A 75 -15.67 -18.09 20.63
CA SER A 75 -15.19 -16.97 21.45
C SER A 75 -14.23 -16.05 20.69
N LEU A 76 -13.40 -16.60 19.79
CA LEU A 76 -12.50 -15.80 18.96
C LEU A 76 -13.26 -14.89 17.98
N ASP A 77 -14.31 -15.40 17.33
CA ASP A 77 -15.12 -14.62 16.40
C ASP A 77 -15.95 -13.55 17.12
N GLU A 78 -16.44 -13.82 18.33
CA GLU A 78 -17.13 -12.82 19.14
C GLU A 78 -16.22 -11.65 19.55
N LEU A 79 -15.01 -11.95 20.04
CA LEU A 79 -14.09 -10.95 20.59
C LEU A 79 -13.30 -10.20 19.52
N PHE A 80 -12.91 -10.88 18.45
CA PHE A 80 -11.99 -10.38 17.42
C PHE A 80 -12.59 -10.38 16.02
N GLY A 81 -13.86 -10.75 15.86
CA GLY A 81 -14.58 -10.63 14.60
C GLY A 81 -14.58 -9.18 14.11
N GLN A 82 -14.19 -8.98 12.86
CA GLN A 82 -14.37 -7.72 12.18
C GLN A 82 -15.86 -7.61 11.86
N GLN A 83 -16.60 -6.79 12.62
CA GLN A 83 -17.91 -6.31 12.19
C GLN A 83 -17.71 -5.65 10.83
N GLN A 84 -18.10 -6.36 9.76
CA GLN A 84 -18.33 -5.74 8.48
C GLN A 84 -19.50 -4.81 8.72
N GLY A 85 -19.20 -3.55 9.05
CA GLY A 85 -20.20 -2.52 9.18
C GLY A 85 -21.05 -2.58 7.93
N ASN A 86 -22.29 -3.05 8.08
CA ASN A 86 -23.31 -3.07 7.06
C ASN A 86 -23.70 -1.61 6.78
N LYS A 87 -22.77 -0.81 6.26
CA LYS A 87 -23.05 0.49 5.64
C LYS A 87 -23.67 0.20 4.29
N GLY A 88 -24.92 -0.21 4.30
CA GLY A 88 -25.63 -0.51 3.06
C GLY A 88 -26.89 -1.33 3.20
N LYS A 89 -27.71 -1.10 4.23
CA LYS A 89 -29.15 -1.45 4.27
C LYS A 89 -29.77 -0.85 5.53
N GLU A 90 -29.67 0.47 5.66
CA GLU A 90 -30.56 1.17 6.57
C GLU A 90 -31.91 1.38 5.86
N SER A 91 -32.94 1.00 6.58
CA SER A 91 -34.34 0.99 6.23
C SER A 91 -34.80 2.24 5.49
N ARG A 92 -35.51 2.03 4.37
CA ARG A 92 -36.31 3.04 3.68
C ARG A 92 -37.47 3.46 4.60
N VAL A 93 -37.21 4.35 5.55
CA VAL A 93 -38.27 5.11 6.23
C VAL A 93 -38.29 6.50 5.63
N LYS A 94 -39.41 6.77 4.94
CA LYS A 94 -39.77 8.07 4.38
C LYS A 94 -39.84 9.09 5.53
N SER A 95 -39.00 10.11 5.49
CA SER A 95 -39.29 11.40 6.11
C SER A 95 -38.86 12.50 5.15
N LEU A 96 -39.86 13.12 4.54
CA LEU A 96 -39.78 14.38 3.83
C LEU A 96 -39.36 15.44 4.86
N HIS A 97 -38.17 16.02 4.75
CA HIS A 97 -37.84 17.38 5.20
C HIS A 97 -36.56 17.78 4.45
N GLY A 98 -36.68 18.81 3.62
CA GLY A 98 -35.58 19.30 2.80
C GLY A 98 -34.46 19.89 3.65
N GLN A 99 -33.24 19.84 3.13
CA GLN A 99 -32.27 20.93 3.18
C GLN A 99 -31.07 20.57 2.28
N GLU A 100 -30.81 21.50 1.36
CA GLU A 100 -29.59 21.80 0.64
C GLU A 100 -28.62 20.69 0.21
N LYS A 101 -28.67 20.48 -1.10
CA LYS A 101 -27.58 19.99 -1.93
C LYS A 101 -26.36 20.92 -1.80
N HIS A 102 -25.48 20.70 -0.82
CA HIS A 102 -24.11 21.18 -0.93
C HIS A 102 -23.37 20.31 -1.94
N THR A 103 -23.50 20.68 -3.20
CA THR A 103 -22.69 20.17 -4.30
C THR A 103 -21.22 20.40 -3.95
N ASN A 104 -20.46 19.30 -3.80
CA ASN A 104 -19.00 19.28 -3.71
C ASN A 104 -18.39 19.68 -5.07
N THR A 105 -18.65 20.90 -5.52
CA THR A 105 -18.20 21.47 -6.79
C THR A 105 -17.02 22.43 -6.65
N LEU A 106 -16.35 22.47 -5.49
CA LEU A 106 -15.16 23.32 -5.29
C LEU A 106 -13.82 22.62 -5.63
N ARG A 107 -13.83 21.40 -6.16
CA ARG A 107 -12.59 20.71 -6.58
C ARG A 107 -12.36 20.74 -8.10
N LYS A 108 -12.78 21.81 -8.77
CA LYS A 108 -12.50 22.03 -10.19
C LYS A 108 -12.00 23.44 -10.45
N ASN A 109 -10.96 23.82 -9.72
CA ASN A 109 -10.01 24.86 -10.14
C ASN A 109 -8.60 24.25 -10.03
N THR A 110 -8.37 23.18 -10.79
CA THR A 110 -7.04 22.90 -11.33
C THR A 110 -6.74 23.97 -12.38
N LEU A 111 -6.59 25.22 -11.94
CA LEU A 111 -5.68 26.12 -12.63
C LEU A 111 -4.36 25.38 -12.73
N ASP A 112 -3.75 25.37 -13.90
CA ASP A 112 -2.43 24.83 -14.21
C ASP A 112 -1.39 25.24 -13.15
N LYS A 113 -1.38 24.56 -12.01
CA LYS A 113 -0.37 24.72 -10.98
C LYS A 113 0.80 23.89 -11.47
N ILE A 114 1.69 24.54 -12.20
CA ILE A 114 3.02 24.04 -12.51
C ILE A 114 3.67 23.63 -11.18
N SER A 115 3.77 22.33 -10.98
CA SER A 115 4.32 21.74 -9.77
C SER A 115 5.74 21.32 -10.08
N ILE A 116 6.68 22.22 -9.84
CA ILE A 116 8.12 21.98 -10.06
C ILE A 116 8.65 20.90 -9.10
N LEU A 117 8.05 20.80 -7.92
CA LEU A 117 8.41 19.84 -6.88
C LEU A 117 7.96 18.40 -7.25
N GLU A 118 8.84 17.42 -7.06
CA GLU A 118 8.52 15.99 -7.16
C GLU A 118 7.43 15.56 -6.15
N GLY A 119 6.67 14.50 -6.48
CA GLY A 119 5.48 14.08 -5.75
C GLY A 119 5.68 13.85 -4.24
N ASN A 120 6.79 13.22 -3.83
CA ASN A 120 7.11 12.99 -2.42
C ASN A 120 7.43 14.30 -1.68
N ARG A 121 8.12 15.23 -2.35
CA ARG A 121 8.54 16.50 -1.77
C ARG A 121 7.38 17.48 -1.65
N LYS A 122 6.56 17.58 -2.70
CA LYS A 122 5.29 18.32 -2.69
C LYS A 122 4.39 17.91 -1.53
N LEU A 123 4.30 16.61 -1.26
CA LEU A 123 3.49 16.09 -0.16
C LEU A 123 4.04 16.51 1.21
N LYS A 124 5.35 16.35 1.43
CA LYS A 124 6.00 16.74 2.69
C LYS A 124 5.82 18.25 2.98
N VAL A 125 6.10 19.09 1.98
CA VAL A 125 5.92 20.55 2.07
C VAL A 125 4.45 20.90 2.32
N GLY A 126 3.53 20.28 1.57
CA GLY A 126 2.09 20.54 1.69
C GLY A 126 1.52 20.15 3.06
N ILE A 127 1.90 18.98 3.59
CA ILE A 127 1.47 18.53 4.93
C ILE A 127 2.03 19.49 5.99
N PHE A 128 3.31 19.84 5.91
CA PHE A 128 3.91 20.69 6.92
C PHE A 128 3.31 22.09 6.93
N LEU A 129 3.21 22.74 5.77
CA LEU A 129 2.63 24.08 5.66
C LEU A 129 1.16 24.11 6.11
N HIS A 130 0.40 23.03 5.90
CA HIS A 130 -0.96 22.93 6.42
C HIS A 130 -1.03 22.86 7.95
N HIS A 131 -0.05 22.22 8.61
CA HIS A 131 0.05 22.20 10.07
C HIS A 131 0.65 23.48 10.65
N PHE A 132 1.33 24.26 9.82
CA PHE A 132 1.73 25.62 10.13
C PHE A 132 0.46 26.49 10.15
N LYS A 133 -0.13 26.67 11.35
CA LYS A 133 -1.37 27.44 11.57
C LYS A 133 -1.20 28.96 11.36
N SER A 134 -0.43 29.38 10.37
CA SER A 134 -0.10 30.78 10.04
C SER A 134 -0.10 30.97 8.53
N THR A 135 -0.46 32.16 8.06
CA THR A 135 -0.41 32.45 6.62
C THR A 135 1.03 32.62 6.16
N LEU A 136 1.34 32.28 4.90
CA LEU A 136 2.71 32.39 4.37
C LEU A 136 3.30 33.81 4.56
N GLY A 137 2.48 34.85 4.42
CA GLY A 137 2.91 36.23 4.65
C GLY A 137 3.31 36.53 6.10
N GLU A 138 2.55 36.02 7.07
CA GLU A 138 2.88 36.15 8.49
C GLU A 138 4.17 35.41 8.84
N ILE A 139 4.36 34.20 8.30
CA ILE A 139 5.58 33.41 8.51
C ILE A 139 6.80 34.18 8.00
N ILE A 140 6.73 34.72 6.77
CA ILE A 140 7.81 35.52 6.18
C ILE A 140 8.10 36.74 7.06
N ASN A 141 7.06 37.44 7.50
CA ASN A 141 7.22 38.64 8.30
C ASN A 141 7.84 38.33 9.68
N ASP A 142 7.41 37.25 10.32
CA ASP A 142 7.95 36.81 11.61
C ASP A 142 9.40 36.36 11.50
N ILE A 143 9.80 35.73 10.39
CA ILE A 143 11.21 35.39 10.15
C ILE A 143 12.04 36.66 9.97
N ARG A 144 11.55 37.64 9.19
CA ARG A 144 12.25 38.92 8.96
C ARG A 144 12.41 39.73 10.24
N GLU A 145 11.41 39.69 11.11
CA GLU A 145 11.39 40.42 12.39
C GLU A 145 11.95 39.60 13.56
N GLY A 146 12.38 38.35 13.33
CA GLY A 146 12.97 37.49 14.36
C GLY A 146 11.99 36.95 15.40
N ARG A 147 10.67 36.96 15.13
CA ARG A 147 9.60 36.49 16.03
C ARG A 147 9.41 34.96 16.02
N GLY A 148 10.50 34.20 16.10
CA GLY A 148 10.46 32.74 16.10
C GLY A 148 9.80 32.11 17.34
N GLN A 149 9.72 32.84 18.46
CA GLN A 149 9.21 32.33 19.74
C GLN A 149 7.75 31.86 19.67
N ASN A 150 6.95 32.42 18.76
CA ASN A 150 5.54 32.05 18.58
C ASN A 150 5.36 30.64 17.98
N TYR A 151 6.41 30.08 17.37
CA TYR A 151 6.35 28.81 16.65
C TYR A 151 6.90 27.64 17.47
N GLY A 152 7.81 27.92 18.40
CA GLY A 152 8.57 26.90 19.12
C GLY A 152 9.68 26.26 18.26
N SER A 153 10.60 25.57 18.90
CA SER A 153 11.78 24.99 18.25
C SER A 153 11.44 23.91 17.22
N GLU A 154 10.41 23.10 17.47
CA GLU A 154 10.01 22.00 16.59
C GLU A 154 9.56 22.50 15.22
N LYS A 155 8.64 23.47 15.18
CA LYS A 155 8.14 24.05 13.92
C LYS A 155 9.24 24.79 13.16
N LEU A 156 10.12 25.50 13.86
CA LEU A 156 11.25 26.18 13.21
C LEU A 156 12.24 25.19 12.59
N ASN A 157 12.51 24.08 13.28
CA ASN A 157 13.40 23.03 12.78
C ASN A 157 12.80 22.33 11.56
N GLU A 158 11.51 22.00 11.59
CA GLU A 158 10.83 21.46 10.41
C GLU A 158 10.77 22.47 9.25
N LEU A 159 10.59 23.77 9.52
CA LEU A 159 10.67 24.80 8.48
C LEU A 159 12.07 24.85 7.85
N PHE A 160 13.12 24.70 8.66
CA PHE A 160 14.49 24.61 8.18
C PHE A 160 14.73 23.36 7.31
N LYS A 161 14.11 22.22 7.65
CA LYS A 161 14.17 20.99 6.84
C LYS A 161 13.46 21.09 5.50
N LEU A 162 12.59 22.09 5.32
CA LEU A 162 11.82 22.33 4.10
C LEU A 162 12.39 23.45 3.25
N LEU A 163 13.58 23.95 3.59
CA LEU A 163 14.28 24.88 2.72
C LEU A 163 14.48 24.24 1.34
N PRO A 164 14.38 25.04 0.26
CA PRO A 164 14.63 24.56 -1.09
C PRO A 164 16.02 23.93 -1.19
N ASP A 165 16.12 22.81 -1.89
CA ASP A 165 17.42 22.24 -2.24
C ASP A 165 18.06 23.18 -3.26
N PRO A 166 19.39 23.29 -3.29
CA PRO A 166 20.08 24.15 -4.25
C PRO A 166 19.61 23.89 -5.70
N ASP A 167 19.38 22.63 -6.07
CA ASP A 167 18.88 22.23 -7.38
C ASP A 167 17.47 22.77 -7.67
N GLU A 168 16.61 22.92 -6.66
CA GLU A 168 15.29 23.53 -6.82
C GLU A 168 15.38 25.05 -6.99
N VAL A 169 16.28 25.70 -6.23
CA VAL A 169 16.49 27.14 -6.34
C VAL A 169 16.91 27.52 -7.76
N PHE A 170 17.75 26.71 -8.42
CA PHE A 170 18.12 26.92 -9.82
C PHE A 170 16.92 26.88 -10.78
N VAL A 171 15.92 26.03 -10.52
CA VAL A 171 14.72 25.94 -11.35
C VAL A 171 13.76 27.11 -11.12
N PHE A 172 13.78 27.74 -9.94
CA PHE A 172 12.96 28.93 -9.64
C PHE A 172 13.59 30.26 -10.13
N VAL A 173 14.85 30.27 -10.54
CA VAL A 173 15.59 31.47 -10.97
C VAL A 173 15.71 31.58 -12.50
N LEU A 174 15.15 30.63 -13.25
CA LEU A 174 15.10 30.59 -14.73
C LEU A 174 13.79 31.12 -15.30
#